data_AF-A0A7X1G3B4-F1
#
_entry.id   AF-A0A7X1G3B4-F1
#
_cell.length_a   1.000
_cell.length_b   1.000
_cell.length_c   1.000
_cell.angle_alpha   90.00
_cell.angle_beta   90.00
_cell.angle_gamma   90.00
#
_symmetry.space_group_name_H-M   'P 1'
#
loop_
_entity.id
_entity.type
_entity.pdbx_description
1 polymer ?
#
loop_
_entity_poly.entity_id
_entity_poly.type
_entity_poly.pdbx_seq_one_letter_code
_entity_poly.pdbx_strand_id
1 'polypeptide(L)'
;MHSRGQSYARSGQERRGLTYLLMAYRICPDDIHILRSLIALFTQSGDGRRALNALDYLIGLEGEHPCHALLRSRALWVSGDHAGARECFSRHLLGPAPPRTSNP
;
A
#
# COMPACT_ATOMS: atom_id res chain seq x y z
N MET A 1 -0.54 -16.83 -10.71
CA MET A 1 0.87 -16.49 -10.40
C MET A 1 0.92 -15.30 -9.42
N HIS A 2 0.69 -15.57 -8.13
CA HIS A 2 0.71 -14.56 -7.05
C HIS A 2 1.92 -14.81 -6.16
N SER A 3 3.06 -14.19 -6.44
CA SER A 3 4.19 -14.01 -5.50
C SER A 3 5.33 -13.21 -6.14
N ARG A 4 5.17 -11.89 -6.29
CA ARG A 4 6.31 -11.00 -6.63
C ARG A 4 6.40 -9.72 -5.79
N GLY A 5 5.45 -9.47 -4.89
CA GLY A 5 5.46 -8.29 -4.02
C GLY A 5 6.32 -8.42 -2.75
N GLN A 6 6.58 -9.64 -2.27
CA GLN A 6 7.26 -9.85 -0.98
C GLN A 6 8.79 -9.89 -1.05
N SER A 7 9.40 -10.01 -2.23
CA SER A 7 10.85 -10.24 -2.34
C SER A 7 11.72 -8.98 -2.21
N TYR A 8 11.17 -7.77 -2.38
CA TYR A 8 11.99 -6.55 -2.37
C TYR A 8 12.22 -5.96 -0.96
N ALA A 9 11.50 -6.43 0.05
CA ALA A 9 11.67 -5.99 1.45
C ALA A 9 12.85 -6.70 2.18
N ARG A 10 13.60 -7.58 1.50
CA ARG A 10 14.69 -8.36 2.14
C ARG A 10 16.10 -7.97 1.73
N SER A 11 16.28 -7.14 0.70
CA SER A 11 17.61 -6.74 0.28
C SER A 11 17.99 -5.46 1.02
N GLY A 12 19.03 -5.51 1.86
CA GLY A 12 19.63 -4.37 2.58
C GLY A 12 20.20 -3.24 1.69
N GLN A 13 19.66 -3.08 0.49
CA GLN A 13 19.87 -1.99 -0.46
C GLN A 13 18.80 -0.89 -0.37
N GLU A 14 17.85 -0.97 0.59
CA GLU A 14 16.71 -0.04 0.75
C GLU A 14 17.07 1.43 0.56
N ARG A 15 18.17 1.91 1.17
CA ARG A 15 18.55 3.34 1.08
C ARG A 15 19.08 3.76 -0.30
N ARG A 16 19.77 2.87 -1.02
CA ARG A 16 20.24 3.15 -2.39
C ARG A 16 19.09 2.98 -3.40
N GLY A 17 18.21 2.02 -3.14
CA GLY A 17 16.98 1.80 -3.89
C GLY A 17 16.05 3.02 -3.83
N LEU A 18 15.93 3.69 -2.68
CA LEU A 18 15.12 4.90 -2.53
C LEU A 18 15.53 6.00 -3.51
N THR A 19 16.82 6.37 -3.52
CA THR A 19 17.30 7.45 -4.39
C THR A 19 17.10 7.10 -5.86
N TYR A 20 17.36 5.85 -6.24
CA TYR A 20 17.14 5.39 -7.61
C TYR A 20 15.66 5.41 -8.00
N LEU A 21 14.76 4.96 -7.11
CA LEU A 21 13.31 4.98 -7.31
C LEU A 21 12.77 6.41 -7.40
N LEU A 22 13.27 7.34 -6.60
CA LEU A 22 12.87 8.75 -6.67
C LEU A 22 13.32 9.39 -7.99
N MET A 23 14.52 9.07 -8.47
CA MET A 23 15.00 9.55 -9.76
C MET A 23 14.18 8.94 -10.91
N ALA A 24 13.89 7.65 -10.82
CA ALA A 24 13.04 6.96 -11.80
C ALA A 24 11.61 7.53 -11.80
N TYR A 25 11.04 7.84 -10.63
CA TYR A 25 9.73 8.51 -10.50
C TYR A 25 9.71 9.89 -11.16
N ARG A 26 10.83 10.63 -11.13
CA ARG A 26 10.94 11.90 -11.85
C ARG A 26 10.95 11.74 -13.37
N ILE A 27 11.35 10.58 -13.88
CA ILE A 27 11.44 10.29 -15.31
C ILE A 27 10.12 9.68 -15.80
N CYS A 28 9.54 8.76 -15.04
CA CYS A 28 8.29 8.08 -15.34
C CYS A 28 7.43 8.00 -14.06
N PRO A 29 6.62 9.03 -13.77
CA PRO A 29 5.80 9.07 -12.56
C PRO A 29 4.64 8.07 -12.60
N ASP A 30 4.20 7.68 -13.81
CA ASP A 30 3.08 6.76 -14.04
C ASP A 30 3.50 5.29 -14.07
N ASP A 31 4.78 4.98 -13.83
CA ASP A 31 5.23 3.60 -13.78
C ASP A 31 4.74 2.92 -12.48
N ILE A 32 3.84 1.97 -12.69
CA ILE A 32 3.22 1.12 -11.66
C ILE A 32 4.25 0.42 -10.77
N HIS A 33 5.36 -0.08 -11.35
CA HIS A 33 6.37 -0.79 -10.59
C HIS A 33 7.14 0.15 -9.65
N ILE A 34 7.39 1.38 -10.10
CA ILE A 34 8.00 2.43 -9.29
C ILE A 34 7.07 2.82 -8.14
N LEU A 35 5.79 3.08 -8.43
CA LEU A 35 4.79 3.44 -7.43
C LEU A 35 4.64 2.36 -6.35
N ARG A 36 4.53 1.09 -6.73
CA ARG A 36 4.44 -0.04 -5.78
C ARG A 36 5.66 -0.13 -4.88
N SER A 37 6.84 0.13 -5.42
CA SER A 37 8.09 0.14 -4.67
C SER A 37 8.16 1.32 -3.69
N LEU A 38 7.70 2.51 -4.11
CA LEU A 38 7.60 3.69 -3.24
C LEU A 38 6.62 3.47 -2.09
N ILE A 39 5.45 2.88 -2.35
CA ILE A 39 4.44 2.57 -1.32
C ILE A 39 5.04 1.62 -0.27
N ALA A 40 5.72 0.56 -0.71
CA ALA A 40 6.37 -0.39 0.20
C ALA A 40 7.44 0.28 1.06
N LEU A 41 8.22 1.18 0.46
CA LEU A 41 9.30 1.88 1.14
C LEU A 41 8.81 2.93 2.14
N PHE A 42 7.79 3.72 1.78
CA PHE A 42 7.15 4.65 2.72
C PHE A 42 6.50 3.89 3.88
N THR A 43 5.90 2.73 3.61
CA THR A 43 5.34 1.87 4.66
C THR A 43 6.44 1.32 5.59
N GLN A 44 7.61 0.95 5.07
CA GLN A 44 8.75 0.52 5.89
C GLN A 44 9.39 1.67 6.67
N SER A 45 9.39 2.88 6.10
CA SER A 45 10.01 4.07 6.70
C SER A 45 9.19 4.71 7.81
N GLY A 46 7.94 4.27 8.03
CA GLY A 46 7.03 4.93 8.99
C GLY A 46 6.13 6.00 8.35
N ASP A 47 6.33 6.32 7.08
CA ASP A 47 5.65 7.40 6.36
C ASP A 47 4.30 6.95 5.78
N GLY A 48 3.38 6.51 6.65
CA GLY A 48 2.06 6.01 6.24
C GLY A 48 1.26 6.98 5.36
N ARG A 49 1.38 8.30 5.61
CA ARG A 49 0.72 9.33 4.79
C ARG A 49 1.21 9.36 3.34
N ARG A 50 2.52 9.26 3.13
CA ARG A 50 3.12 9.25 1.78
C ARG A 50 2.80 7.95 1.06
N ALA A 51 2.78 6.83 1.80
CA ALA A 51 2.35 5.54 1.28
C ALA A 51 0.89 5.57 0.78
N LEU A 52 -0.01 6.21 1.54
CA LEU A 52 -1.42 6.38 1.14
C LEU A 52 -1.56 7.23 -0.12
N ASN A 53 -0.84 8.35 -0.21
CA ASN A 53 -0.90 9.22 -1.39
C ASN A 53 -0.40 8.51 -2.66
N ALA A 54 0.76 7.84 -2.59
CA ALA A 54 1.27 7.06 -3.70
C ALA A 54 0.33 5.90 -4.10
N LEU A 55 -0.37 5.30 -3.13
CA LEU A 55 -1.37 4.28 -3.39
C LEU A 55 -2.62 4.83 -4.09
N ASP A 56 -3.09 6.01 -3.70
CA ASP A 56 -4.23 6.68 -4.35
C ASP A 56 -3.93 7.00 -5.82
N TYR A 57 -2.71 7.51 -6.07
CA TYR A 57 -2.21 7.73 -7.43
C TYR A 57 -2.15 6.43 -8.25
N LEU A 58 -1.65 5.35 -7.65
CA LEU A 58 -1.60 4.03 -8.30
C LEU A 58 -3.01 3.51 -8.65
N ILE A 59 -3.98 3.67 -7.75
CA ILE A 59 -5.39 3.30 -7.98
C ILE A 59 -5.97 4.10 -9.15
N GLY A 60 -5.63 5.40 -9.26
CA GLY A 60 -6.05 6.23 -10.37
C GLY A 60 -5.54 5.74 -11.74
N LEU A 61 -4.38 5.07 -11.77
CA LEU A 61 -3.75 4.58 -13.01
C LEU A 61 -4.17 3.16 -13.40
N GLU A 62 -4.11 2.20 -12.48
CA GLU A 62 -4.44 0.79 -12.76
C GLU A 62 -5.93 0.47 -12.56
N GLY A 63 -6.66 1.34 -11.86
CA GLY A 63 -7.98 1.04 -11.32
C GLY A 63 -7.92 0.33 -9.97
N GLU A 64 -9.09 0.10 -9.37
CA GLU A 64 -9.18 -0.51 -8.06
C GLU A 64 -8.90 -2.02 -8.13
N HIS A 65 -7.86 -2.47 -7.43
CA HIS A 65 -7.51 -3.88 -7.31
C HIS A 65 -7.61 -4.36 -5.86
N PRO A 66 -7.93 -5.64 -5.63
CA PRO A 66 -8.00 -6.21 -4.28
C PRO A 66 -6.70 -6.04 -3.50
N CYS A 67 -5.55 -6.10 -4.18
CA CYS A 67 -4.24 -5.86 -3.57
C CYS A 67 -4.07 -4.45 -2.96
N HIS A 68 -4.83 -3.45 -3.41
CA HIS A 68 -4.75 -2.07 -2.92
C HIS A 68 -5.32 -1.95 -1.51
N ALA A 69 -6.34 -2.71 -1.16
CA ALA A 69 -6.93 -2.68 0.18
C ALA A 69 -5.93 -3.18 1.25
N LEU A 70 -5.11 -4.20 0.93
CA LEU A 70 -4.03 -4.67 1.79
C LEU A 70 -2.95 -3.60 1.99
N LEU A 71 -2.53 -2.94 0.91
CA LEU A 71 -1.55 -1.84 0.98
C LEU A 71 -2.08 -0.67 1.80
N ARG A 72 -3.36 -0.31 1.63
CA ARG A 72 -4.03 0.77 2.36
C ARG A 72 -4.09 0.49 3.86
N SER A 73 -4.49 -0.72 4.24
CA SER A 73 -4.50 -1.15 5.63
C SER A 73 -3.10 -1.06 6.26
N ARG A 74 -2.06 -1.52 5.55
CA ARG A 74 -0.69 -1.45 6.04
C ARG A 74 -0.19 -0.02 6.21
N ALA A 75 -0.52 0.86 5.27
CA ALA A 75 -0.16 2.27 5.33
C ALA A 75 -0.88 3.00 6.49
N LEU A 76 -2.17 2.71 6.74
CA LEU A 76 -2.93 3.21 7.88
C LEU A 76 -2.32 2.74 9.21
N TRP A 77 -1.93 1.46 9.28
CA TRP A 77 -1.31 0.89 10.46
C TRP A 77 -0.01 1.62 10.83
N VAL A 78 0.82 1.90 9.82
CA VAL A 78 2.08 2.62 10.00
C VAL A 78 1.85 4.10 10.29
N SER A 79 0.76 4.69 9.81
CA SER A 79 0.35 6.06 10.14
C SER A 79 -0.19 6.21 11.57
N GLY A 80 -0.28 5.13 12.35
CA GLY A 80 -0.84 5.10 13.71
C GLY A 80 -2.36 4.93 13.75
N ASP A 81 -3.04 4.87 12.60
CA ASP A 81 -4.49 4.68 12.52
C ASP A 81 -4.84 3.18 12.50
N HIS A 82 -4.61 2.53 13.63
CA HIS A 82 -4.82 1.08 13.76
C HIS A 82 -6.29 0.68 13.66
N ALA A 83 -7.21 1.59 14.02
CA ALA A 83 -8.65 1.36 13.92
C ALA A 83 -9.10 1.29 12.45
N GLY A 84 -8.76 2.30 11.64
CA GLY A 84 -9.04 2.28 10.21
C GLY A 84 -8.28 1.18 9.48
N ALA A 85 -7.04 0.89 9.89
CA ALA A 85 -6.28 -0.23 9.33
C ALA A 85 -7.02 -1.58 9.49
N ARG A 86 -7.57 -1.84 10.69
CA ARG A 86 -8.35 -3.05 10.97
C ARG A 86 -9.64 -3.08 10.19
N GLU A 87 -10.38 -1.99 10.13
CA GLU A 87 -11.65 -1.94 9.39
C GLU A 87 -11.43 -2.17 7.89
N CYS A 88 -10.42 -1.52 7.30
CA CYS A 88 -10.05 -1.74 5.90
C CYS A 88 -9.64 -3.20 5.64
N PHE A 89 -8.85 -3.79 6.55
CA PHE A 89 -8.41 -5.18 6.43
C PHE A 89 -9.58 -6.16 6.56
N SER A 90 -10.46 -5.95 7.55
CA SER A 90 -11.65 -6.77 7.76
C SER A 90 -12.58 -6.70 6.57
N ARG A 91 -12.83 -5.50 6.01
CA ARG A 91 -13.66 -5.34 4.81
C ARG A 91 -13.06 -6.03 3.59
N HIS A 92 -11.74 -6.03 3.49
CA HIS A 92 -11.05 -6.74 2.40
C HIS A 92 -11.14 -8.26 2.54
N LEU A 93 -10.97 -8.80 3.75
CA LEU A 93 -10.98 -10.25 4.02
C LEU A 93 -12.37 -10.87 4.00
N LEU A 94 -13.40 -10.13 4.45
CA LEU A 94 -14.75 -10.68 4.56
C LEU A 94 -15.58 -10.56 3.27
N GLY A 95 -15.12 -9.85 2.24
CA GLY A 95 -16.03 -9.29 1.25
C GLY A 95 -17.04 -8.34 1.92
N PRO A 96 -18.11 -7.84 1.26
CA PRO A 96 -19.12 -7.04 1.94
C PRO A 96 -19.66 -7.83 3.13
N ALA A 97 -19.23 -7.45 4.35
CA ALA A 97 -19.68 -8.10 5.56
C ALA A 97 -21.21 -7.96 5.64
N PRO A 98 -21.96 -9.04 5.89
CA PRO A 98 -23.40 -8.90 6.11
C PRO A 98 -23.62 -7.92 7.28
N PRO A 99 -24.67 -7.09 7.20
CA PRO A 99 -24.95 -6.10 8.22
C PRO A 99 -24.99 -6.81 9.56
N ARG A 100 -24.20 -6.32 10.53
CA ARG A 100 -24.33 -6.75 11.93
C ARG A 100 -25.75 -6.40 12.34
N THR A 101 -26.64 -7.39 12.32
CA THR A 101 -27.98 -7.27 12.88
C THR A 101 -27.78 -7.10 14.38
N SER A 102 -27.76 -5.84 14.80
CA SER A 102 -28.00 -5.43 16.17
C SER A 102 -29.36 -5.99 16.57
N ASN A 103 -29.35 -7.07 17.35
CA ASN A 103 -30.53 -7.66 17.95
C ASN A 103 -30.81 -6.96 19.29
N PRO A 104 -32.01 -6.44 19.57
CA PRO A 104 -32.57 -6.49 20.91
C PRO A 104 -33.16 -7.87 21.21
#